data_AF-A0A961DXI6-F1
#
_entry.id   AF-A0A961DXI6-F1
#
_cell.length_a   1.000
_cell.length_b   1.000
_cell.length_c   1.000
_cell.angle_alpha   90.00
_cell.angle_beta   90.00
_cell.angle_gamma   90.00
#
_symmetry.space_group_name_H-M   'P 1'
#
loop_
_entity.id
_entity.type
_entity.pdbx_description
1 polymer ?
#
loop_
_entity_poly.entity_id
_entity_poly.type
_entity_poly.pdbx_seq_one_letter_code
_entity_poly.pdbx_strand_id
1 'polypeptide(L)'
;MRTSVAACGAVVVAAGLIGAGLAGCSAKVETKVAKSVSAADLQTKLTEQLTEAGNAPESVNCKDELVGEVGKSTMCDVVFSDTNSVEATVTTTGVDESGISFDLSPSLTKEQLEKGVSGLTNATAVSCDSGLEGAIGETTTCEVTVDGVVSKRVAAIDGVNGLMMDLSVVPVVPKEQLGEILMQRLNADGTPAETVDCESDAIAKPGTSVECVAVTGDEKRGYDVSVTTVEGDNVGIDYSDSATP
;
A
#
# COMPACT_ATOMS: atom_id res chain seq x y z
N MET A 1 -17.28 71.18 -8.06
CA MET A 1 -17.00 70.75 -9.45
C MET A 1 -18.34 70.44 -10.13
N ARG A 2 -18.57 71.13 -11.24
CA ARG A 2 -19.65 71.08 -12.26
C ARG A 2 -20.54 69.81 -12.25
N THR A 3 -21.81 69.88 -11.86
CA THR A 3 -23.05 70.23 -12.64
C THR A 3 -23.37 69.32 -13.83
N SER A 4 -24.46 68.55 -13.74
CA SER A 4 -25.66 68.49 -14.63
C SER A 4 -26.56 67.31 -14.14
N VAL A 5 -27.80 67.47 -13.64
CA VAL A 5 -29.07 67.86 -14.32
C VAL A 5 -29.39 66.86 -15.44
N ALA A 6 -30.53 66.16 -15.59
CA ALA A 6 -31.97 66.34 -15.37
C ALA A 6 -32.62 64.93 -15.62
N ALA A 7 -33.90 64.61 -15.57
CA ALA A 7 -35.16 65.13 -15.02
C ALA A 7 -36.25 64.07 -15.35
N CYS A 8 -37.39 64.18 -14.66
CA CYS A 8 -38.65 63.46 -14.83
C CYS A 8 -39.14 63.26 -16.27
N GLY A 9 -39.98 62.23 -16.48
CA GLY A 9 -41.15 62.40 -17.34
C GLY A 9 -41.74 61.16 -18.01
N ALA A 10 -43.00 60.88 -17.66
CA ALA A 10 -44.05 60.23 -18.45
C ALA A 10 -44.04 58.69 -18.63
N VAL A 11 -44.78 58.03 -17.73
CA VAL A 11 -45.44 56.74 -17.99
C VAL A 11 -46.57 56.98 -18.99
N VAL A 12 -46.42 56.47 -20.21
CA VAL A 12 -47.52 56.33 -21.18
C VAL A 12 -48.03 54.90 -21.10
N VAL A 13 -49.23 54.72 -20.54
CA VAL A 13 -49.96 53.46 -20.60
C VAL A 13 -50.59 53.36 -21.99
N ALA A 14 -50.06 52.48 -22.83
CA ALA A 14 -50.71 52.03 -24.06
C ALA A 14 -50.90 50.52 -23.99
N ALA A 15 -52.15 50.10 -23.89
CA ALA A 15 -52.59 48.73 -24.04
C ALA A 15 -52.53 48.31 -25.52
N GLY A 16 -52.00 47.13 -25.81
CA GLY A 16 -52.12 46.53 -27.14
C GLY A 16 -51.18 45.37 -27.45
N LEU A 17 -51.77 44.17 -27.53
CA LEU A 17 -51.48 43.08 -28.47
C LEU A 17 -50.21 42.20 -28.30
N ILE A 18 -50.48 40.98 -27.83
CA ILE A 18 -49.97 39.67 -28.27
C ILE A 18 -48.68 39.69 -29.12
N GLY A 19 -47.59 39.20 -28.53
CA GLY A 19 -46.38 38.77 -29.23
C GLY A 19 -45.76 37.58 -28.51
N ALA A 20 -45.78 36.42 -29.15
CA ALA A 20 -45.03 35.24 -28.72
C ALA A 20 -43.53 35.56 -28.80
N GLY A 21 -42.83 35.44 -27.67
CA GLY A 21 -41.39 35.61 -27.58
C GLY A 21 -40.83 34.53 -26.67
N LEU A 22 -40.07 33.61 -27.27
CA LEU A 22 -39.23 32.63 -26.60
C LEU A 22 -38.16 33.38 -25.78
N ALA A 23 -38.45 33.67 -24.52
CA ALA A 23 -37.44 34.10 -23.55
C ALA A 23 -37.19 32.91 -22.63
N GLY A 24 -35.99 32.34 -22.80
CA GLY A 24 -35.58 31.08 -22.22
C GLY A 24 -35.90 30.99 -20.74
N CYS A 25 -36.36 29.80 -20.33
CA CYS A 25 -36.18 29.36 -18.97
C CYS A 25 -34.74 29.68 -18.60
N SER A 26 -34.55 30.59 -17.65
CA SER A 26 -33.43 30.47 -16.72
C SER A 26 -33.63 29.12 -16.05
N ALA A 27 -33.16 28.06 -16.71
CA ALA A 27 -32.68 26.90 -16.03
C ALA A 27 -31.57 27.46 -15.15
N LYS A 28 -31.97 27.84 -13.94
CA LYS A 28 -31.10 27.80 -12.79
C LYS A 28 -30.58 26.37 -12.85
N VAL A 29 -29.40 26.20 -13.42
CA VAL A 29 -28.60 25.01 -13.23
C VAL A 29 -28.36 25.07 -11.73
N GLU A 30 -29.29 24.49 -10.97
CA GLU A 30 -29.00 24.00 -9.65
C GLU A 30 -27.88 23.02 -9.91
N THR A 31 -26.65 23.49 -9.75
CA THR A 31 -25.48 22.68 -9.56
C THR A 31 -25.81 21.83 -8.34
N LYS A 32 -26.52 20.74 -8.55
CA LYS A 32 -26.69 19.70 -7.56
C LYS A 32 -25.27 19.26 -7.29
N VAL A 33 -24.71 19.70 -6.17
CA VAL A 33 -23.55 19.06 -5.57
C VAL A 33 -23.83 17.57 -5.69
N ALA A 34 -23.03 16.89 -6.51
CA ALA A 34 -23.26 15.49 -6.80
C ALA A 34 -23.23 14.77 -5.45
N LYS A 35 -24.38 14.22 -5.03
CA LYS A 35 -24.51 13.54 -3.74
C LYS A 35 -23.63 12.29 -3.68
N SER A 36 -23.17 11.83 -4.83
CA SER A 36 -22.23 10.74 -5.05
C SER A 36 -21.47 10.97 -6.36
N VAL A 37 -20.30 10.35 -6.49
CA VAL A 37 -19.57 10.19 -7.75
C VAL A 37 -19.88 8.79 -8.27
N SER A 38 -20.39 8.68 -9.50
CA SER A 38 -20.68 7.36 -10.08
C SER A 38 -19.40 6.53 -10.22
N ALA A 39 -19.52 5.20 -10.22
CA ALA A 39 -18.36 4.32 -10.41
C ALA A 39 -17.61 4.63 -11.72
N ALA A 40 -18.33 4.94 -12.80
CA ALA A 40 -17.73 5.30 -14.09
C ALA A 40 -16.96 6.62 -14.01
N ASP A 41 -17.53 7.66 -13.41
CA ASP A 41 -16.83 8.94 -13.24
C ASP A 41 -15.61 8.79 -12.31
N LEU A 42 -15.73 7.95 -11.28
CA LEU A 42 -14.62 7.67 -10.36
C LEU A 42 -13.48 6.94 -11.07
N GLN A 43 -13.80 5.92 -11.89
CA GLN A 43 -12.81 5.22 -12.71
C GLN A 43 -12.07 6.18 -13.65
N THR A 44 -12.79 7.08 -14.34
CA THR A 44 -12.18 8.09 -15.22
C THR A 44 -11.26 9.02 -14.43
N LYS A 45 -11.73 9.55 -13.30
CA LYS A 45 -10.92 10.45 -12.44
C LYS A 45 -9.65 9.78 -11.93
N LEU A 46 -9.74 8.54 -11.43
CA LEU A 46 -8.58 7.81 -10.93
C LEU A 46 -7.59 7.51 -12.06
N THR A 47 -8.08 7.12 -13.24
CA THR A 47 -7.22 6.88 -14.42
C THR A 47 -6.46 8.14 -14.82
N GLU A 48 -7.12 9.30 -14.84
CA GLU A 48 -6.50 10.59 -15.15
C GLU A 48 -5.45 10.96 -14.08
N GLN A 49 -5.81 10.92 -12.81
CA GLN A 49 -4.89 11.23 -11.70
C GLN A 49 -3.64 10.35 -11.70
N LEU A 50 -3.81 9.04 -11.91
CA LEU A 50 -2.68 8.10 -11.97
C LEU A 50 -1.81 8.34 -13.22
N THR A 51 -2.42 8.68 -14.36
CA THR A 51 -1.69 9.02 -15.59
C THR A 51 -0.88 10.31 -15.41
N GLU A 52 -1.45 11.34 -14.79
CA GLU A 52 -0.76 12.61 -14.49
C GLU A 52 0.40 12.43 -13.51
N ALA A 53 0.27 11.50 -12.57
CA ALA A 53 1.34 11.07 -11.67
C ALA A 53 2.41 10.20 -12.33
N GLY A 54 2.28 9.88 -13.63
CA GLY A 54 3.22 9.07 -14.39
C GLY A 54 3.03 7.55 -14.26
N ASN A 55 1.94 7.11 -13.65
CA ASN A 55 1.63 5.71 -13.37
C ASN A 55 0.32 5.31 -14.08
N ALA A 56 0.26 5.48 -15.41
CA ALA A 56 -0.95 5.17 -16.17
C ALA A 56 -1.35 3.68 -15.99
N PRO A 57 -2.55 3.37 -15.45
CA PRO A 57 -3.01 2.00 -15.28
C PRO A 57 -3.50 1.41 -16.61
N GLU A 58 -3.44 0.09 -16.74
CA GLU A 58 -4.10 -0.65 -17.82
C GLU A 58 -5.62 -0.68 -17.64
N SER A 59 -6.07 -0.76 -16.39
CA SER A 59 -7.49 -0.66 -16.05
C SER A 59 -7.75 -0.18 -14.63
N VAL A 60 -8.90 0.48 -14.45
CA VAL A 60 -9.48 0.82 -13.14
C VAL A 60 -10.93 0.37 -13.15
N ASN A 61 -11.32 -0.42 -12.15
CA ASN A 61 -12.68 -0.93 -11.99
C ASN A 61 -13.18 -0.66 -10.57
N CYS A 62 -14.18 0.22 -10.42
CA CYS A 62 -14.75 0.56 -9.12
C CYS A 62 -16.05 -0.21 -8.89
N LYS A 63 -16.15 -0.91 -7.77
CA LYS A 63 -17.29 -1.80 -7.47
C LYS A 63 -18.58 -1.00 -7.30
N ASP A 64 -18.49 0.13 -6.60
CA ASP A 64 -19.64 0.97 -6.23
C ASP A 64 -19.35 2.47 -6.44
N GLU A 65 -20.41 3.27 -6.43
CA GLU A 65 -20.31 4.73 -6.40
C GLU A 65 -19.66 5.25 -5.10
N LEU A 66 -18.94 6.37 -5.18
CA LEU A 66 -18.43 7.04 -3.99
C LEU A 66 -19.50 7.98 -3.45
N VAL A 67 -20.05 7.67 -2.28
CA VAL A 67 -21.03 8.52 -1.60
C VAL A 67 -20.35 9.81 -1.11
N GLY A 68 -20.94 10.96 -1.44
CA GLY A 68 -20.55 12.28 -0.98
C GLY A 68 -20.96 12.53 0.48
N GLU A 69 -20.40 11.73 1.38
CA GLU A 69 -20.50 11.89 2.83
C GLU A 69 -19.13 11.50 3.42
N VAL A 70 -18.58 12.36 4.27
CA VAL A 70 -17.25 12.17 4.86
C VAL A 70 -17.17 10.82 5.59
N GLY A 71 -16.11 10.07 5.31
CA GLY A 71 -15.86 8.74 5.87
C GLY A 71 -16.57 7.59 5.15
N LYS A 72 -17.33 7.86 4.08
CA LYS A 72 -17.80 6.79 3.18
C LYS A 72 -16.68 6.39 2.23
N SER A 73 -16.62 5.09 1.94
CA SER A 73 -15.61 4.52 1.07
C SER A 73 -16.20 3.57 0.05
N THR A 74 -15.52 3.45 -1.08
CA THR A 74 -15.73 2.42 -2.11
C THR A 74 -14.39 1.78 -2.46
N MET A 75 -14.41 0.61 -3.08
CA MET A 75 -13.20 -0.10 -3.50
C MET A 75 -13.08 -0.11 -5.02
N CYS A 76 -11.87 0.15 -5.50
CA CYS A 76 -11.52 0.07 -6.90
C CYS A 76 -10.32 -0.86 -7.10
N ASP A 77 -10.45 -1.79 -8.03
CA ASP A 77 -9.34 -2.61 -8.52
C ASP A 77 -8.55 -1.80 -9.54
N VAL A 78 -7.25 -1.62 -9.31
CA VAL A 78 -6.35 -0.89 -10.21
C VAL A 78 -5.27 -1.85 -10.71
N VAL A 79 -5.18 -1.99 -12.03
CA VAL A 79 -4.20 -2.87 -12.68
C VAL A 79 -3.21 -2.01 -13.46
N PHE A 80 -1.92 -2.11 -13.12
CA PHE A 80 -0.82 -1.48 -13.84
C PHE A 80 -0.12 -2.45 -14.79
N SER A 81 -0.11 -3.74 -14.46
CA SER A 81 0.34 -4.84 -15.31
C SER A 81 -0.16 -6.18 -14.74
N ASP A 82 0.12 -7.29 -15.44
CA ASP A 82 -0.19 -8.64 -14.99
C ASP A 82 0.36 -8.99 -13.59
N THR A 83 1.49 -8.41 -13.20
CA THR A 83 2.16 -8.64 -11.90
C THR A 83 2.08 -7.43 -10.97
N ASN A 84 1.46 -6.33 -11.39
CA ASN A 84 1.33 -5.13 -10.59
C ASN A 84 -0.11 -4.63 -10.59
N SER A 85 -0.82 -4.92 -9.50
CA SER A 85 -2.20 -4.49 -9.30
C SER A 85 -2.48 -4.32 -7.80
N VAL A 86 -3.41 -3.43 -7.47
CA VAL A 86 -3.75 -3.05 -6.10
C VAL A 86 -5.25 -2.90 -5.95
N GLU A 87 -5.77 -3.12 -4.74
CA GLU A 87 -7.08 -2.62 -4.33
C GLU A 87 -6.92 -1.23 -3.72
N ALA A 88 -7.59 -0.25 -4.32
CA ALA A 88 -7.65 1.12 -3.84
C ALA A 88 -8.93 1.34 -3.03
N THR A 89 -8.79 1.62 -1.74
CA THR A 89 -9.89 2.15 -0.92
C THR A 89 -9.99 3.65 -1.15
N VAL A 90 -11.09 4.10 -1.74
CA VAL A 90 -11.37 5.51 -2.00
C VAL A 90 -12.28 6.02 -0.90
N THR A 91 -11.82 6.98 -0.09
CA THR A 91 -12.58 7.50 1.05
C THR A 91 -12.90 8.97 0.89
N THR A 92 -14.17 9.34 1.01
CA THR A 92 -14.61 10.74 0.99
C THR A 92 -14.06 11.49 2.20
N THR A 93 -13.32 12.57 1.97
CA THR A 93 -12.72 13.42 3.01
C THR A 93 -13.39 14.79 3.12
N GLY A 94 -14.10 15.22 2.06
CA GLY A 94 -14.77 16.52 2.05
C GLY A 94 -15.87 16.60 1.00
N VAL A 95 -16.87 17.44 1.27
CA VAL A 95 -17.97 17.73 0.34
C VAL A 95 -18.27 19.22 0.43
N ASP A 96 -18.12 19.92 -0.68
CA ASP A 96 -18.36 21.37 -0.78
C ASP A 96 -18.98 21.77 -2.13
N GLU A 97 -19.04 23.07 -2.41
CA GLU A 97 -19.58 23.61 -3.66
C GLU A 97 -18.75 23.23 -4.90
N SER A 98 -17.48 22.86 -4.72
CA SER A 98 -16.55 22.43 -5.77
C SER A 98 -16.62 20.92 -6.05
N GLY A 99 -17.17 20.13 -5.13
CA GLY A 99 -17.48 18.71 -5.33
C GLY A 99 -17.14 17.84 -4.12
N ILE A 100 -16.80 16.58 -4.40
CA ILE A 100 -16.39 15.58 -3.41
C ILE A 100 -14.87 15.46 -3.46
N SER A 101 -14.20 15.69 -2.33
CA SER A 101 -12.79 15.37 -2.10
C SER A 101 -12.66 13.96 -1.52
N PHE A 102 -11.62 13.24 -1.93
CA PHE A 102 -11.36 11.89 -1.47
C PHE A 102 -9.87 11.61 -1.29
N ASP A 103 -9.56 10.62 -0.48
CA ASP A 103 -8.23 10.06 -0.25
C ASP A 103 -8.15 8.61 -0.73
N LEU A 104 -6.93 8.15 -1.00
CA LEU A 104 -6.66 6.83 -1.56
C LEU A 104 -5.74 6.04 -0.63
N SER A 105 -6.19 4.86 -0.23
CA SER A 105 -5.37 3.91 0.54
C SER A 105 -5.20 2.62 -0.28
N PRO A 106 -3.96 2.25 -0.65
CA PRO A 106 -3.71 1.02 -1.39
C PRO A 106 -3.74 -0.19 -0.45
N SER A 107 -4.03 -1.35 -1.01
CA SER A 107 -3.88 -2.65 -0.37
C SER A 107 -3.63 -3.71 -1.43
N LEU A 108 -3.04 -4.82 -1.03
CA LEU A 108 -2.83 -6.02 -1.84
C LEU A 108 -3.67 -7.14 -1.23
N THR A 109 -4.59 -7.68 -2.02
CA THR A 109 -5.13 -9.01 -1.71
C THR A 109 -4.02 -10.05 -1.73
N LYS A 110 -4.25 -11.21 -1.10
CA LYS A 110 -3.32 -12.34 -1.17
C LYS A 110 -2.93 -12.69 -2.61
N GLU A 111 -3.91 -12.71 -3.53
CA GLU A 111 -3.70 -13.07 -4.94
C GLU A 111 -2.88 -12.01 -5.69
N GLN A 112 -3.12 -10.72 -5.44
CA GLN A 112 -2.34 -9.63 -6.02
C GLN A 112 -0.91 -9.64 -5.49
N LEU A 113 -0.74 -9.87 -4.18
CA LEU A 113 0.57 -9.98 -3.57
C LEU A 113 1.35 -11.17 -4.14
N GLU A 114 0.74 -12.35 -4.25
CA GLU A 114 1.38 -13.54 -4.81
C GLU A 114 1.88 -13.30 -6.25
N LYS A 115 1.10 -12.59 -7.08
CA LYS A 115 1.52 -12.17 -8.42
C LYS A 115 2.67 -11.16 -8.39
N GLY A 116 2.62 -10.17 -7.51
CA GLY A 116 3.70 -9.19 -7.32
C GLY A 116 5.00 -9.87 -6.90
N VAL A 117 4.94 -10.75 -5.91
CA VAL A 117 6.08 -11.55 -5.44
C VAL A 117 6.61 -12.46 -6.55
N SER A 118 5.74 -13.11 -7.32
CA SER A 118 6.14 -13.94 -8.47
C SER A 118 6.91 -13.11 -9.50
N GLY A 119 6.43 -11.90 -9.83
CA GLY A 119 7.12 -10.98 -10.73
C GLY A 119 8.50 -10.52 -10.22
N LEU A 120 8.62 -10.23 -8.92
CA LEU A 120 9.88 -9.79 -8.31
C LEU A 120 10.94 -10.90 -8.21
N THR A 121 10.49 -12.14 -8.02
CA THR A 121 11.38 -13.28 -7.76
C THR A 121 11.57 -14.19 -8.97
N ASN A 122 10.80 -14.00 -10.04
CA ASN A 122 10.67 -14.93 -11.16
C ASN A 122 10.22 -16.34 -10.71
N ALA A 123 9.40 -16.42 -9.66
CA ALA A 123 8.95 -17.68 -9.10
C ALA A 123 7.84 -18.33 -9.94
N THR A 124 7.89 -19.66 -10.03
CA THR A 124 6.89 -20.47 -10.72
C THR A 124 5.67 -20.76 -9.87
N ALA A 125 5.80 -20.67 -8.54
CA ALA A 125 4.69 -20.73 -7.60
C ALA A 125 5.00 -19.85 -6.38
N VAL A 126 3.99 -19.14 -5.88
CA VAL A 126 4.05 -18.34 -4.67
C VAL A 126 2.81 -18.63 -3.85
N SER A 127 2.98 -18.81 -2.54
CA SER A 127 1.86 -18.80 -1.60
C SER A 127 2.19 -17.90 -0.42
N CYS A 128 1.39 -16.86 -0.19
CA CYS A 128 1.56 -15.95 0.94
C CYS A 128 0.55 -16.25 2.05
N ASP A 129 0.92 -16.04 3.31
CA ASP A 129 0.01 -16.27 4.44
C ASP A 129 -1.19 -15.32 4.39
N SER A 130 -0.96 -14.05 4.06
CA SER A 130 -1.98 -13.02 3.89
C SER A 130 -1.69 -12.08 2.71
N GLY A 131 -2.59 -11.13 2.47
CA GLY A 131 -2.29 -9.92 1.71
C GLY A 131 -1.57 -8.87 2.58
N LEU A 132 -1.54 -7.62 2.11
CA LEU A 132 -0.99 -6.46 2.82
C LEU A 132 -1.97 -5.28 2.72
N GLU A 133 -2.27 -4.60 3.82
CA GLU A 133 -3.11 -3.40 3.87
C GLU A 133 -2.43 -2.12 3.38
N GLY A 134 -1.17 -2.21 2.94
CA GLY A 134 -0.44 -1.11 2.30
C GLY A 134 0.12 -0.09 3.27
N ALA A 135 0.42 -0.50 4.51
CA ALA A 135 1.12 0.33 5.49
C ALA A 135 2.63 0.04 5.49
N ILE A 136 3.46 1.08 5.63
CA ILE A 136 4.93 0.91 5.74
C ILE A 136 5.27 0.05 6.95
N GLY A 137 6.14 -0.94 6.74
CA GLY A 137 6.56 -1.90 7.75
C GLY A 137 5.62 -3.08 7.94
N GLU A 138 4.50 -3.13 7.20
CA GLU A 138 3.65 -4.31 7.15
C GLU A 138 4.34 -5.45 6.40
N THR A 139 4.18 -6.67 6.91
CA THR A 139 4.86 -7.84 6.39
C THR A 139 3.96 -9.07 6.39
N THR A 140 4.19 -9.98 5.45
CA THR A 140 3.66 -11.34 5.48
C THR A 140 4.74 -12.33 5.03
N THR A 141 4.66 -13.56 5.52
CA THR A 141 5.49 -14.66 5.03
C THR A 141 4.89 -15.23 3.74
N CYS A 142 5.77 -15.63 2.83
CA CYS A 142 5.42 -16.32 1.61
C CYS A 142 6.35 -17.52 1.38
N GLU A 143 5.81 -18.63 0.91
CA GLU A 143 6.57 -19.71 0.30
C GLU A 143 6.74 -19.43 -1.20
N VAL A 144 7.99 -19.37 -1.64
CA VAL A 144 8.35 -19.00 -3.01
C VAL A 144 9.10 -20.16 -3.65
N THR A 145 8.60 -20.63 -4.79
CA THR A 145 9.20 -21.73 -5.57
C THR A 145 9.92 -21.19 -6.80
N VAL A 146 11.24 -21.38 -6.85
CA VAL A 146 12.08 -21.05 -8.02
C VAL A 146 12.80 -22.32 -8.45
N ASP A 147 12.69 -22.68 -9.72
CA ASP A 147 13.30 -23.90 -10.29
C ASP A 147 13.01 -25.19 -9.49
N GLY A 148 11.82 -25.26 -8.88
CA GLY A 148 11.37 -26.39 -8.05
C GLY A 148 11.89 -26.39 -6.60
N VAL A 149 12.68 -25.38 -6.21
CA VAL A 149 13.15 -25.19 -4.83
C VAL A 149 12.21 -24.24 -4.11
N VAL A 150 11.62 -24.71 -3.01
CA VAL A 150 10.75 -23.91 -2.13
C VAL A 150 11.60 -23.22 -1.08
N SER A 151 11.44 -21.91 -0.93
CA SER A 151 12.08 -21.11 0.12
C SER A 151 11.06 -20.20 0.81
N LYS A 152 11.21 -20.00 2.12
CA LYS A 152 10.43 -19.00 2.85
C LYS A 152 11.02 -17.62 2.60
N ARG A 153 10.14 -16.66 2.31
CA ARG A 153 10.44 -15.25 2.12
C ARG A 153 9.51 -14.40 2.98
N VAL A 154 9.95 -13.21 3.34
CA VAL A 154 9.07 -12.17 3.87
C VAL A 154 8.85 -11.14 2.78
N ALA A 155 7.58 -10.88 2.47
CA ALA A 155 7.16 -9.75 1.66
C ALA A 155 6.87 -8.56 2.58
N ALA A 156 7.42 -7.39 2.28
CA ALA A 156 7.32 -6.20 3.13
C ALA A 156 7.01 -4.95 2.31
N ILE A 157 6.23 -4.04 2.88
CA ILE A 157 6.02 -2.69 2.34
C ILE A 157 7.10 -1.76 2.89
N ASP A 158 8.05 -1.35 2.06
CA ASP A 158 9.12 -0.42 2.42
C ASP A 158 8.75 1.05 2.15
N GLY A 159 7.72 1.29 1.32
CA GLY A 159 7.32 2.63 0.90
C GLY A 159 5.91 2.66 0.33
N VAL A 160 5.25 3.81 0.48
CA VAL A 160 3.90 4.06 -0.04
C VAL A 160 3.86 5.48 -0.62
N ASN A 161 3.45 5.61 -1.88
CA ASN A 161 3.27 6.88 -2.56
C ASN A 161 1.97 6.86 -3.38
N GLY A 162 0.91 7.44 -2.83
CA GLY A 162 -0.44 7.31 -3.39
C GLY A 162 -0.88 5.85 -3.40
N LEU A 163 -1.15 5.31 -4.58
CA LEU A 163 -1.49 3.89 -4.77
C LEU A 163 -0.28 2.99 -5.06
N MET A 164 0.91 3.57 -5.21
CA MET A 164 2.13 2.81 -5.46
C MET A 164 2.72 2.35 -4.13
N MET A 165 3.07 1.07 -4.06
CA MET A 165 3.74 0.46 -2.92
C MET A 165 5.10 -0.07 -3.35
N ASP A 166 6.13 0.22 -2.56
CA ASP A 166 7.46 -0.36 -2.72
C ASP A 166 7.47 -1.69 -1.96
N LEU A 167 7.24 -2.78 -2.70
CA LEU A 167 7.25 -4.13 -2.18
C LEU A 167 8.68 -4.71 -2.25
N SER A 168 9.19 -5.21 -1.14
CA SER A 168 10.43 -6.01 -1.10
C SER A 168 10.14 -7.45 -0.69
N VAL A 169 10.99 -8.37 -1.18
CA VAL A 169 10.88 -9.80 -0.88
C VAL A 169 12.24 -10.29 -0.42
N VAL A 170 12.37 -10.51 0.88
CA VAL A 170 13.65 -10.85 1.52
C VAL A 170 13.68 -12.33 1.95
N PRO A 171 14.85 -13.00 1.87
CA PRO A 171 15.00 -14.35 2.40
C PRO A 171 14.76 -14.43 3.90
N VAL A 172 14.31 -15.60 4.34
CA VAL A 172 14.21 -15.96 5.76
C VAL A 172 15.24 -17.05 6.04
N VAL A 173 16.04 -16.86 7.08
CA VAL A 173 16.95 -17.87 7.63
C VAL A 173 16.15 -18.67 8.65
N PRO A 174 15.90 -19.97 8.41
CA PRO A 174 15.25 -20.83 9.38
C PRO A 174 16.01 -20.83 10.70
N LYS A 175 15.30 -20.83 11.82
CA LYS A 175 15.90 -20.81 13.16
C LYS A 175 16.92 -21.94 13.38
N GLU A 176 16.73 -23.09 12.75
CA GLU A 176 17.67 -24.21 12.81
C GLU A 176 18.99 -23.86 12.11
N GLN A 177 18.91 -23.28 10.91
CA GLN A 177 20.09 -22.82 10.16
C GLN A 177 20.81 -21.70 10.92
N LEU A 178 20.05 -20.77 11.52
CA LEU A 178 20.62 -19.71 12.34
C LEU A 178 21.39 -20.28 13.54
N GLY A 179 20.82 -21.28 14.22
CA GLY A 179 21.46 -21.98 15.32
C GLY A 179 22.75 -22.69 14.91
N GLU A 180 22.78 -23.32 13.74
CA GLU A 180 24.00 -23.91 13.18
C GLU A 180 25.09 -22.87 12.91
N ILE A 181 24.73 -21.72 12.33
CA ILE A 181 25.68 -20.62 12.07
C ILE A 181 26.24 -20.08 13.39
N LEU A 182 25.38 -19.87 14.40
CA LEU A 182 25.83 -19.43 15.72
C LEU A 182 26.77 -20.45 16.36
N MET A 183 26.42 -21.73 16.32
CA MET A 183 27.27 -22.79 16.88
C MET A 183 28.65 -22.83 16.21
N GLN A 184 28.73 -22.65 14.88
CA GLN A 184 30.00 -22.55 14.17
C GLN A 184 30.84 -21.35 14.63
N ARG A 185 30.20 -20.20 14.90
CA ARG A 185 30.86 -18.99 15.43
C ARG A 185 31.38 -19.20 16.84
N LEU A 186 30.54 -19.70 17.74
CA LEU A 186 30.92 -20.04 19.11
C LEU A 186 32.11 -21.02 19.17
N ASN A 187 32.11 -22.04 18.30
CA ASN A 187 33.22 -22.97 18.15
C ASN A 187 34.51 -22.27 17.69
N ALA A 188 34.42 -21.37 16.71
CA ALA A 188 35.56 -20.61 16.21
C ALA A 188 36.14 -19.65 17.27
N ASP A 189 35.28 -19.11 18.13
CA ASP A 189 35.64 -18.19 19.22
C ASP A 189 36.11 -18.92 20.50
N GLY A 190 36.15 -20.25 20.48
CA GLY A 190 36.66 -21.08 21.58
C GLY A 190 35.66 -21.30 22.73
N THR A 191 34.37 -21.07 22.49
CA THR A 191 33.28 -21.29 23.45
C THR A 191 32.24 -22.27 22.91
N PRO A 192 32.62 -23.54 22.63
CA PRO A 192 31.78 -24.46 21.89
C PRO A 192 30.45 -24.76 22.62
N ALA A 193 29.38 -24.79 21.83
CA ALA A 193 28.05 -25.20 22.27
C ALA A 193 27.72 -26.60 21.72
N GLU A 194 26.99 -27.39 22.49
CA GLU A 194 26.48 -28.70 22.08
C GLU A 194 25.19 -28.55 21.27
N THR A 195 24.31 -27.63 21.69
CA THR A 195 23.07 -27.29 20.98
C THR A 195 22.83 -25.79 21.02
N VAL A 196 22.17 -25.26 19.99
CA VAL A 196 21.65 -23.89 19.95
C VAL A 196 20.20 -23.97 19.51
N ASP A 197 19.30 -23.32 20.27
CA ASP A 197 17.89 -23.16 19.90
C ASP A 197 17.56 -21.68 19.80
N CYS A 198 17.04 -21.25 18.66
CA CYS A 198 16.67 -19.86 18.40
C CYS A 198 15.15 -19.70 18.49
N GLU A 199 14.69 -18.58 19.06
CA GLU A 199 13.27 -18.38 19.33
C GLU A 199 12.42 -18.27 18.05
N SER A 200 13.00 -17.75 16.97
CA SER A 200 12.30 -17.52 15.70
C SER A 200 13.22 -17.57 14.48
N ASP A 201 12.62 -17.64 13.29
CA ASP A 201 13.34 -17.49 12.03
C ASP A 201 13.87 -16.05 11.90
N ALA A 202 15.07 -15.86 11.35
CA ALA A 202 15.63 -14.52 11.13
C ALA A 202 15.32 -14.02 9.71
N ILE A 203 14.85 -12.79 9.60
CA ILE A 203 14.79 -12.08 8.31
C ILE A 203 16.24 -11.78 7.87
N ALA A 204 16.60 -12.15 6.64
CA ALA A 204 17.91 -11.84 6.06
C ALA A 204 17.98 -10.34 5.68
N LYS A 205 17.96 -9.47 6.69
CA LYS A 205 18.11 -8.02 6.60
C LYS A 205 19.07 -7.57 7.70
N PRO A 206 20.16 -6.85 7.36
CA PRO A 206 21.07 -6.31 8.35
C PRO A 206 20.35 -5.53 9.46
N GLY A 207 20.71 -5.80 10.71
CA GLY A 207 20.08 -5.24 11.91
C GLY A 207 18.91 -6.06 12.47
N THR A 208 18.48 -7.14 11.80
CA THR A 208 17.52 -8.09 12.37
C THR A 208 18.19 -8.87 13.51
N SER A 209 17.57 -8.94 14.68
CA SER A 209 18.08 -9.67 15.84
C SER A 209 17.11 -10.75 16.29
N VAL A 210 17.63 -11.91 16.69
CA VAL A 210 16.89 -13.06 17.22
C VAL A 210 17.60 -13.56 18.47
N GLU A 211 16.83 -13.85 19.53
CA GLU A 211 17.34 -14.49 20.74
C GLU A 211 17.56 -15.99 20.49
N CYS A 212 18.72 -16.50 20.91
CA CYS A 212 19.07 -17.91 20.85
C CYS A 212 19.68 -18.37 22.17
N VAL A 213 19.42 -19.61 22.57
CA VAL A 213 19.99 -20.22 23.77
C VAL A 213 20.95 -21.33 23.36
N ALA A 214 22.21 -21.21 23.77
CA ALA A 214 23.22 -22.24 23.63
C ALA A 214 23.31 -23.08 24.91
N VAL A 215 23.57 -24.38 24.74
CA VAL A 215 23.75 -25.33 25.84
C VAL A 215 25.12 -25.98 25.73
N THR A 216 25.87 -26.03 26.83
CA THR A 216 27.15 -26.76 26.96
C THR A 216 27.13 -27.54 28.26
N GLY A 217 26.97 -28.86 28.21
CA GLY A 217 26.72 -29.65 29.41
C GLY A 217 25.44 -29.21 30.11
N ASP A 218 25.54 -28.83 31.39
CA ASP A 218 24.41 -28.32 32.18
C ASP A 218 24.25 -26.78 32.12
N GLU A 219 25.18 -26.08 31.47
CA GLU A 219 25.16 -24.63 31.35
C GLU A 219 24.30 -24.18 30.17
N LYS A 220 23.44 -23.18 30.40
CA LYS A 220 22.69 -22.47 29.36
C LYS A 220 23.15 -21.03 29.28
N ARG A 221 23.34 -20.52 28.08
CA ARG A 221 23.67 -19.11 27.83
C ARG A 221 22.82 -18.56 26.70
N GLY A 222 22.16 -17.44 26.96
CA GLY A 222 21.40 -16.70 25.96
C GLY A 222 22.30 -15.78 25.14
N TYR A 223 21.96 -15.63 23.87
CA TYR A 223 22.66 -14.82 22.88
C TYR A 223 21.66 -14.02 22.04
N ASP A 224 21.92 -12.73 21.89
CA ASP A 224 21.28 -11.89 20.88
C ASP A 224 22.06 -12.03 19.57
N VAL A 225 21.47 -12.68 18.57
CA VAL A 225 22.09 -12.93 17.26
C VAL A 225 21.58 -11.92 16.25
N SER A 226 22.47 -11.07 15.75
CA SER A 226 22.16 -10.01 14.79
C SER A 226 22.67 -10.33 13.40
N VAL A 227 21.83 -10.21 12.38
CA VAL A 227 22.22 -10.26 10.97
C VAL A 227 23.05 -9.01 10.65
N THR A 228 24.25 -9.18 10.09
CA THR A 228 25.16 -8.08 9.75
C THR A 228 25.32 -7.88 8.24
N THR A 229 25.39 -8.98 7.49
CA THR A 229 25.56 -8.95 6.03
C THR A 229 24.69 -9.99 5.36
N VAL A 230 24.29 -9.73 4.12
CA VAL A 230 23.53 -10.65 3.29
C VAL A 230 24.13 -10.60 1.88
N GLU A 231 24.77 -11.70 1.48
CA GLU A 231 25.45 -11.85 0.19
C GLU A 231 24.91 -13.08 -0.54
N GLY A 232 23.90 -12.87 -1.37
CA GLY A 232 23.15 -13.96 -1.98
C GLY A 232 22.43 -14.75 -0.89
N ASP A 233 22.72 -16.05 -0.80
CA ASP A 233 22.18 -16.94 0.23
C ASP A 233 23.04 -16.99 1.51
N ASN A 234 24.18 -16.29 1.54
CA ASN A 234 25.05 -16.26 2.71
C ASN A 234 24.62 -15.12 3.63
N VAL A 235 24.40 -15.45 4.91
CA VAL A 235 24.07 -14.48 5.94
C VAL A 235 25.21 -14.41 6.95
N GLY A 236 25.79 -13.23 7.08
CA GLY A 236 26.72 -12.92 8.16
C GLY A 236 25.95 -12.56 9.42
N ILE A 237 26.41 -13.08 10.56
CA ILE A 237 25.86 -12.77 11.87
C ILE A 237 26.95 -12.21 12.79
N ASP A 238 26.52 -11.41 13.74
CA ASP A 238 27.23 -11.08 14.97
C ASP A 238 26.38 -11.55 16.16
N TYR A 239 26.99 -11.70 17.34
CA TYR A 239 26.26 -12.13 18.52
C TYR A 239 26.82 -11.47 19.80
N SER A 240 25.93 -11.25 20.76
CA SER A 240 26.27 -10.76 22.10
C SER A 240 25.53 -11.54 23.17
N ASP A 241 26.03 -11.54 24.41
CA ASP A 241 25.30 -12.14 25.54
C ASP A 241 23.93 -11.46 25.68
N SER A 242 22.85 -12.25 25.68
CA SER A 242 21.51 -11.71 25.93
C SER A 242 21.28 -11.49 27.42
N ALA A 243 20.35 -10.60 27.75
CA ALA A 243 19.97 -10.35 29.14
C ALA A 243 19.13 -11.49 29.75
N THR A 244 18.67 -12.45 28.93
CA THR A 244 17.69 -13.48 29.30
C THR A 244 18.24 -14.88 28.98
N PRO A 245 18.39 -15.78 29.98
CA PRO A 245 18.85 -17.16 29.77
C PRO A 245 17.77 -18.13 29.30
#